data_AF-A0A343BTP7-F1
#
_entry.id   AF-A0A343BTP7-F1
#
_cell.length_a   1.000
_cell.length_b   1.000
_cell.length_c   1.000
_cell.angle_alpha   90.00
_cell.angle_beta   90.00
_cell.angle_gamma   90.00
#
_symmetry.space_group_name_H-M   'P 1'
#
loop_
_entity.id
_entity.type
_entity.pdbx_description
1 polymer ?
#
loop_
_entity_poly.entity_id
_entity_poly.type
_entity_poly.pdbx_seq_one_letter_code
_entity_poly.pdbx_strand_id
1 'polypeptide(L)' 'DTWCKGVYDRGLFSALEHVCDDCYNLYRNSYVATACRSNCYSNLVFRQCMEELLLMEEFDKYARAVQMVGRKK' A
#
# COMPACT_ATOMS: atom_id res chain seq x y z
N ASP A 1 1.02 -10.57 -13.36
CA ASP A 1 1.61 -9.42 -12.66
C ASP A 1 2.73 -9.90 -11.74
N THR A 2 3.97 -9.52 -12.01
CA THR A 2 5.20 -10.20 -11.51
C THR A 2 5.92 -9.47 -10.37
N TRP A 3 5.38 -8.36 -9.89
CA TRP A 3 6.12 -7.45 -9.02
C TRP A 3 6.08 -7.83 -7.53
N CYS A 4 4.99 -8.44 -7.05
CA CYS A 4 4.85 -8.88 -5.66
C CYS A 4 4.81 -10.41 -5.58
N LYS A 5 5.97 -11.00 -5.27
CA LYS A 5 6.19 -12.46 -5.27
C LYS A 5 5.96 -13.13 -3.92
N GLY A 6 5.39 -12.40 -2.95
CA GLY A 6 5.04 -12.92 -1.64
C GLY A 6 3.71 -13.67 -1.63
N VAL A 7 3.02 -13.60 -0.50
CA VAL A 7 1.70 -14.23 -0.35
C VAL A 7 0.71 -13.53 -1.27
N TYR A 8 0.10 -14.30 -2.18
CA TYR A 8 -0.99 -13.81 -3.01
C TYR A 8 -2.32 -13.98 -2.26
N ASP A 9 -2.62 -13.02 -1.39
CA ASP A 9 -3.90 -12.91 -0.67
C ASP A 9 -4.69 -11.71 -1.20
N ARG A 10 -5.85 -11.98 -1.81
CA ARG A 10 -6.69 -10.94 -2.41
C ARG A 10 -7.18 -9.91 -1.39
N GLY A 11 -7.44 -10.33 -0.15
CA GLY A 11 -7.87 -9.43 0.92
C GLY A 11 -6.77 -8.47 1.34
N LEU A 12 -5.53 -8.96 1.46
CA LEU A 12 -4.37 -8.11 1.74
C LEU A 12 -4.12 -7.08 0.63
N PHE A 13 -4.12 -7.53 -0.64
CA PHE A 13 -3.95 -6.61 -1.77
C PHE A 13 -5.07 -5.57 -1.82
N SER A 14 -6.33 -5.99 -1.62
CA SER A 14 -7.45 -5.06 -1.57
C SER A 14 -7.25 -4.00 -0.49
N ALA A 15 -6.91 -4.40 0.74
CA ALA A 15 -6.71 -3.46 1.84
C ALA A 15 -5.58 -2.44 1.55
N LEU A 16 -4.47 -2.89 0.97
CA LEU A 16 -3.36 -2.02 0.60
C LEU A 16 -3.72 -1.08 -0.57
N GLU A 17 -4.51 -1.57 -1.53
CA GLU A 17 -4.94 -0.79 -2.69
C GLU A 17 -5.94 0.31 -2.31
N HIS A 18 -6.84 0.05 -1.35
CA HIS A 18 -7.78 1.07 -0.84
C HIS A 18 -7.05 2.28 -0.24
N VAL A 19 -5.95 2.07 0.51
CA VAL A 19 -5.13 3.17 1.03
C VAL A 19 -4.61 4.06 -0.11
N CYS A 20 -4.14 3.44 -1.19
CA CYS A 20 -3.64 4.19 -2.34
C CYS A 20 -4.75 4.93 -3.10
N ASP A 21 -5.93 4.34 -3.21
CA ASP A 21 -7.07 4.93 -3.91
C ASP A 21 -7.68 6.10 -3.13
N ASP A 22 -7.81 5.98 -1.81
CA ASP A 22 -8.28 7.06 -0.94
C ASP A 22 -7.29 8.23 -0.94
N CYS A 23 -5.98 7.94 -0.91
CA CYS A 23 -4.95 8.95 -1.01
C CYS A 23 -4.94 9.63 -2.39
N TYR A 24 -5.17 8.88 -3.47
CA TYR A 24 -5.41 9.46 -4.78
C TYR A 24 -6.62 10.40 -4.77
N ASN A 25 -7.73 10.02 -4.13
CA ASN A 25 -8.94 10.86 -4.06
C ASN A 25 -8.69 12.17 -3.29
N LEU A 26 -7.81 12.14 -2.29
CA LEU A 26 -7.38 13.33 -1.54
C LEU A 26 -6.60 14.33 -2.43
N TYR A 27 -5.59 13.84 -3.17
CA TYR A 27 -4.72 14.71 -3.98
C TYR A 27 -5.20 14.92 -5.42
N ARG A 28 -6.11 14.07 -5.91
CA ARG A 28 -6.56 13.96 -7.30
C ARG A 28 -5.41 13.87 -8.33
N ASN A 29 -4.33 13.19 -7.96
CA ASN A 29 -3.13 13.07 -8.79
C ASN A 29 -2.79 11.59 -9.06
N SER A 30 -2.87 11.16 -10.32
CA SER A 30 -2.64 9.77 -10.73
C SER A 30 -1.21 9.26 -10.45
N TYR A 31 -0.24 10.16 -10.29
CA TYR A 31 1.11 9.78 -9.86
C TYR A 31 1.10 9.20 -8.44
N VAL A 32 0.23 9.69 -7.55
CA VAL A 32 0.12 9.20 -6.16
C VAL A 32 -0.30 7.73 -6.15
N ALA A 33 -1.34 7.35 -6.91
CA ALA A 33 -1.80 5.96 -7.00
C ALA A 33 -0.68 5.03 -7.49
N THR A 34 0.00 5.41 -8.58
CA THR A 34 1.09 4.61 -9.17
C THR A 34 2.27 4.48 -8.21
N ALA A 35 2.72 5.59 -7.61
CA ALA A 35 3.86 5.61 -6.70
C ALA A 35 3.54 4.87 -5.38
N CYS A 36 2.30 4.98 -4.88
CA CYS A 36 1.84 4.31 -3.67
C CYS A 36 1.90 2.78 -3.80
N ARG A 37 1.50 2.21 -4.94
CA ARG A 37 1.54 0.76 -5.20
C ARG A 37 2.95 0.23 -5.52
N SER A 38 3.92 1.13 -5.76
CA SER A 38 5.27 0.75 -6.16
C SER A 38 6.01 -0.05 -5.09
N ASN A 39 6.99 -0.88 -5.50
CA ASN A 39 7.78 -1.72 -4.59
C ASN A 39 6.92 -2.53 -3.60
N CYS A 40 5.76 -3.03 -4.07
CA CYS A 40 4.81 -3.76 -3.25
C CYS A 40 4.38 -3.00 -1.99
N TYR A 41 4.03 -1.73 -2.16
CA TYR A 41 3.62 -0.82 -1.07
C TYR A 41 4.73 -0.52 -0.05
N SER A 42 5.94 -1.05 -0.25
CA SER A 42 7.12 -0.78 0.59
C SER A 42 7.85 0.46 0.09
N ASN A 43 7.20 1.61 0.18
CA ASN A 43 7.74 2.89 -0.24
C ASN A 43 7.24 4.03 0.67
N LEU A 44 7.85 5.21 0.56
CA LEU A 44 7.51 6.36 1.40
C LEU A 44 6.12 6.95 1.08
N VAL A 45 5.68 6.86 -0.18
CA VAL A 45 4.36 7.39 -0.60
C VAL A 45 3.23 6.63 0.09
N PHE A 46 3.33 5.30 0.20
CA PHE A 46 2.36 4.51 0.96
C PHE A 46 2.30 4.94 2.43
N ARG A 47 3.45 5.14 3.09
CA ARG A 47 3.49 5.64 4.47
C ARG A 47 2.87 7.02 4.59
N GLN A 48 3.21 7.94 3.70
CA GLN A 48 2.65 9.30 3.71
C GLN A 48 1.12 9.25 3.51
N CYS A 49 0.64 8.40 2.60
CA CYS A 49 -0.81 8.19 2.43
C CYS A 49 -1.49 7.70 3.72
N MET A 50 -0.85 6.81 4.50
CA MET A 50 -1.38 6.42 5.80
C MET A 50 -1.42 7.58 6.80
N GLU A 51 -0.42 8.46 6.80
CA GLU A 51 -0.39 9.65 7.66
C GLU A 51 -1.52 10.63 7.30
N GLU A 52 -1.69 10.93 6.01
CA GLU A 52 -2.69 11.88 5.50
C GLU A 52 -4.13 11.36 5.63
N LEU A 53 -4.32 10.04 5.53
CA LEU A 53 -5.59 9.37 5.78
C LEU A 53 -5.85 9.07 7.26
N LEU A 54 -4.94 9.48 8.16
CA LEU A 54 -5.05 9.28 9.61
C LEU A 54 -5.11 7.79 10.03
N LEU A 55 -4.43 6.90 9.30
CA LEU A 55 -4.40 5.45 9.51
C LEU A 55 -3.19 4.96 10.33
N MET A 56 -2.43 5.87 10.94
CA MET A 56 -1.18 5.52 11.65
C MET A 56 -1.38 4.67 12.90
N GLU A 57 -2.57 4.69 13.51
CA GLU A 57 -2.92 3.77 14.61
C GLU A 57 -2.92 2.31 14.15
N GLU A 58 -3.16 2.05 12.86
CA GLU A 58 -3.13 0.73 12.25
C GLU A 58 -1.79 0.41 11.57
N PHE A 59 -0.74 1.23 11.77
CA PHE A 59 0.53 1.11 11.04
C PHE A 59 1.10 -0.31 11.08
N ASP A 60 1.14 -0.93 12.26
CA ASP A 60 1.67 -2.29 12.42
C ASP A 60 0.90 -3.36 11.62
N LYS A 61 -0.41 -3.18 11.46
CA LYS A 61 -1.26 -4.08 10.66
C LYS A 61 -0.90 -3.96 9.19
N TYR A 62 -0.81 -2.74 8.66
CA TYR A 62 -0.45 -2.50 7.27
C TYR A 62 1.01 -2.88 6.99
N ALA A 63 1.95 -2.58 7.89
CA ALA A 63 3.35 -2.98 7.77
C ALA A 63 3.52 -4.51 7.64
N ARG A 64 2.76 -5.30 8.42
CA ARG A 64 2.72 -6.76 8.27
C ARG A 64 2.16 -7.18 6.91
N ALA A 65 1.09 -6.54 6.44
CA ALA A 65 0.51 -6.82 5.13
C ALA A 65 1.52 -6.54 3.99
N VAL A 66 2.18 -5.37 4.02
CA VAL A 66 3.26 -4.99 3.09
C VAL A 66 4.38 -6.03 3.09
N GLN A 67 4.80 -6.47 4.27
CA GLN A 67 5.83 -7.51 4.39
C GLN A 67 5.38 -8.83 3.75
N MET A 68 4.14 -9.28 4.01
CA MET A 68 3.63 -10.54 3.47
C MET A 68 3.55 -10.55 1.94
N VAL A 69 3.12 -9.45 1.32
CA VAL A 69 2.98 -9.36 -0.15
C VAL A 69 4.33 -9.14 -0.87
N GLY A 70 5.28 -8.46 -0.22
CA GLY A 70 6.59 -8.14 -0.78
C GLY A 70 7.67 -9.21 -0.58
N ARG A 71 7.51 -10.12 0.38
CA ARG A 71 8.53 -11.14 0.71
C ARG A 71 8.73 -12.09 -0.47
N LYS A 72 9.92 -12.11 -1.07
CA LYS A 72 10.28 -13.18 -2.01
C LYS A 72 10.42 -14.48 -1.23
N LYS A 73 9.77 -15.55 -1.70
CA LYS A 73 10.04 -16.92 -1.19
C LYS A 73 11.50 -17.29 -1.41
#